data_AF-A0A0F9CZJ2-F1
#
_entry.id   AF-A0A0F9CZJ2-F1
#
_cell.length_a   1.000
_cell.length_b   1.000
_cell.length_c   1.000
_cell.angle_alpha   90.00
_cell.angle_beta   90.00
_cell.angle_gamma   90.00
#
_symmetry.space_group_name_H-M   'P 1'
#
loop_
_entity.id
_entity.type
_entity.pdbx_description
1 polymer ?
#
loop_
_entity_poly.entity_id
_entity_poly.type
_entity_poly.pdbx_seq_one_letter_code
_entity_poly.pdbx_strand_id
1 'polypeptide(L)'
;MKPKTVQQWLDLPKDKRALELAKALTPEPWKHGNTGLGPEGITLEYPKSYCPKCHKEFADTADKYEGSDLICSVPGPITIDWNTAKYWQGKCDRDDWFGGMEQIYHERSDAYLGLQPYWIMYDATASDYLIAAAMAMGRKEG
;
A
#
# COMPACT_ATOMS: atom_id res chain seq x y z
N MET A 1 -14.21 -0.30 -1.00
CA MET A 1 -13.90 -1.01 0.27
C MET A 1 -14.27 -0.06 1.42
N LYS A 2 -14.80 -0.50 2.57
CA LYS A 2 -15.08 0.46 3.67
C LYS A 2 -13.75 1.06 4.18
N PRO A 3 -13.63 2.39 4.32
CA PRO A 3 -12.41 3.01 4.84
C PRO A 3 -12.11 2.48 6.25
N LYS A 4 -10.84 2.14 6.52
CA LYS A 4 -10.39 1.80 7.87
C LYS A 4 -10.28 3.07 8.70
N THR A 5 -10.61 2.97 9.99
CA THR A 5 -10.31 3.99 11.00
C THR A 5 -8.80 4.04 11.30
N VAL A 6 -8.34 5.12 11.92
CA VAL A 6 -6.94 5.24 12.37
C VAL A 6 -6.56 4.11 13.31
N GLN A 7 -7.37 3.82 14.33
CA GLN A 7 -7.08 2.75 15.28
C GLN A 7 -6.94 1.40 14.58
N GLN A 8 -7.82 1.10 13.60
CA GLN A 8 -7.72 -0.12 12.81
C GLN A 8 -6.42 -0.22 12.00
N TRP A 9 -5.83 0.91 11.57
CA TRP A 9 -4.52 0.90 10.94
C TRP A 9 -3.39 0.67 11.95
N LEU A 10 -3.46 1.31 13.10
CA LEU A 10 -2.45 1.24 14.16
C LEU A 10 -2.41 -0.13 14.84
N ASP A 11 -3.52 -0.84 14.91
CA ASP A 11 -3.61 -2.19 15.48
C ASP A 11 -3.07 -3.29 14.56
N LEU A 12 -2.88 -2.99 13.26
CA LEU A 12 -2.36 -3.99 12.33
C LEU A 12 -0.88 -4.30 12.63
N PRO A 13 -0.50 -5.58 12.75
CA PRO A 13 0.90 -5.99 12.73
C PRO A 13 1.61 -5.47 11.47
N LYS A 14 2.91 -5.17 11.57
CA LYS A 14 3.69 -4.51 10.50
C LYS A 14 3.49 -5.15 9.11
N ASP A 15 3.55 -6.48 9.01
CA ASP A 15 3.42 -7.19 7.74
C ASP A 15 2.00 -7.11 7.16
N LYS A 16 0.99 -7.25 8.02
CA LYS A 16 -0.42 -7.07 7.62
C LYS A 16 -0.71 -5.63 7.20
N ARG A 17 -0.13 -4.67 7.93
CA ARG A 17 -0.23 -3.24 7.62
C ARG A 17 0.39 -2.94 6.26
N ALA A 18 1.57 -3.49 5.97
CA ALA A 18 2.23 -3.32 4.67
C ALA A 18 1.37 -3.84 3.51
N LEU A 19 0.69 -4.98 3.67
CA LEU A 19 -0.26 -5.48 2.66
C LEU A 19 -1.49 -4.58 2.52
N GLU A 20 -2.11 -4.16 3.62
CA GLU A 20 -3.31 -3.32 3.57
C GLU A 20 -3.00 -1.93 3.00
N LEU A 21 -1.84 -1.34 3.33
CA LEU A 21 -1.36 -0.10 2.73
C LEU A 21 -1.13 -0.25 1.22
N ALA A 22 -0.59 -1.39 0.77
CA ALA A 22 -0.45 -1.65 -0.66
C ALA A 22 -1.81 -1.73 -1.36
N LYS A 23 -2.83 -2.35 -0.74
CA LYS A 23 -4.20 -2.35 -1.28
C LYS A 23 -4.79 -0.96 -1.43
N ALA A 24 -4.51 -0.07 -0.46
CA ALA A 24 -5.04 1.28 -0.47
C ALA A 24 -4.30 2.22 -1.42
N LEU A 25 -2.97 2.09 -1.51
CA LEU A 25 -2.11 3.04 -2.24
C LEU A 25 -1.82 2.59 -3.67
N THR A 26 -1.76 1.28 -3.92
CA THR A 26 -1.59 0.69 -5.25
C THR A 26 -2.83 -0.14 -5.61
N PRO A 27 -3.99 0.50 -5.85
CA PRO A 27 -5.21 -0.21 -6.22
C PRO A 27 -5.13 -0.81 -7.63
N GLU A 28 -4.24 -0.27 -8.47
CA GLU A 28 -4.01 -0.82 -9.80
C GLU A 28 -3.36 -2.22 -9.75
N PRO A 29 -3.74 -3.09 -10.69
CA PRO A 29 -3.13 -4.39 -10.89
C PRO A 29 -1.60 -4.33 -10.93
N TRP A 30 -0.94 -5.17 -10.14
CA TRP A 30 0.50 -5.37 -10.29
C TRP A 30 0.77 -6.09 -11.62
N LYS A 31 1.67 -5.55 -12.46
CA LYS A 31 2.13 -6.21 -13.69
C LYS A 31 3.07 -7.37 -13.32
N HIS A 32 2.86 -8.54 -13.90
CA HIS A 32 3.71 -9.69 -13.58
C HIS A 32 5.12 -9.48 -14.14
N GLY A 33 6.13 -9.94 -13.39
CA GLY A 33 7.46 -10.16 -13.94
C GLY A 33 7.55 -11.63 -14.31
N ASN A 34 7.93 -11.95 -15.55
CA ASN A 34 8.21 -13.33 -15.94
C ASN A 34 9.47 -13.81 -15.19
N THR A 35 9.28 -14.67 -14.20
CA THR A 35 10.39 -15.29 -13.45
C THR A 35 10.90 -16.57 -14.12
N GLY A 36 10.17 -17.12 -15.09
CA GLY A 36 10.45 -18.43 -15.71
C GLY A 36 10.35 -19.62 -14.74
N LEU A 37 9.86 -19.41 -13.52
CA LEU A 37 9.88 -20.38 -12.43
C LEU A 37 8.49 -20.50 -11.78
N GLY A 38 8.04 -21.74 -11.65
CA GLY A 38 6.80 -22.14 -10.97
C GLY A 38 6.99 -22.24 -9.46
N PRO A 39 5.93 -22.63 -8.72
CA PRO A 39 6.07 -22.99 -7.33
C PRO A 39 7.13 -24.10 -7.20
N GLU A 40 7.97 -24.02 -6.17
CA GLU A 40 9.11 -24.94 -5.91
C GLU A 40 10.34 -24.76 -6.82
N GLY A 41 10.42 -23.68 -7.60
CA GLY A 41 11.61 -23.39 -8.42
C GLY A 41 11.72 -24.27 -9.67
N ILE A 42 10.62 -24.92 -10.05
CA ILE A 42 10.52 -25.71 -11.29
C ILE A 42 10.49 -24.74 -12.47
N THR A 43 11.33 -24.95 -13.48
CA THR A 43 11.28 -24.15 -14.72
C THR A 43 9.95 -24.37 -15.42
N LEU A 44 9.22 -23.29 -15.70
CA LEU A 44 7.96 -23.37 -16.44
C LEU A 44 8.25 -23.52 -17.92
N GLU A 45 7.56 -24.45 -18.58
CA GLU A 45 7.56 -24.48 -20.04
C GLU A 45 6.85 -23.24 -20.59
N TYR A 46 7.55 -22.56 -21.49
CA TYR A 46 7.03 -21.41 -22.23
C TYR A 46 5.69 -21.75 -22.90
N PRO A 47 4.67 -20.87 -22.85
CA PRO A 47 4.68 -19.47 -22.40
C PRO A 47 4.04 -19.28 -21.02
N LYS A 48 4.35 -20.09 -20.01
CA LYS A 48 3.73 -19.94 -18.68
C LYS A 48 4.59 -19.11 -17.72
N SER A 49 3.97 -18.09 -17.12
CA SER A 49 4.51 -17.30 -16.01
C SER A 49 3.69 -17.59 -14.75
N TYR A 50 4.34 -17.69 -13.59
CA TYR A 50 3.66 -17.92 -12.31
C TYR A 50 3.80 -16.71 -11.40
N CYS A 51 2.69 -16.28 -10.79
CA CYS A 51 2.72 -15.25 -9.77
C CYS A 51 2.79 -15.87 -8.37
N PRO A 52 3.90 -15.73 -7.64
CA PRO A 52 4.01 -16.28 -6.28
C PRO A 52 3.13 -15.54 -5.26
N LYS A 53 2.51 -14.40 -5.64
CA LYS A 53 1.64 -13.60 -4.76
C LYS A 53 0.17 -13.98 -4.85
N CYS A 54 -0.34 -14.26 -6.05
CA CYS A 54 -1.73 -14.70 -6.24
C CYS A 54 -1.84 -16.20 -6.56
N HIS A 55 -0.71 -16.91 -6.63
CA HIS A 55 -0.58 -18.34 -6.91
C HIS A 55 -1.28 -18.79 -8.21
N LYS A 56 -1.34 -17.90 -9.20
CA LYS A 56 -1.95 -18.16 -10.51
C LYS A 56 -0.88 -18.29 -11.60
N GLU A 57 -1.18 -19.11 -12.61
CA GLU A 57 -0.43 -19.21 -13.86
C GLU A 57 -1.02 -18.24 -14.89
N PHE A 58 -0.15 -17.59 -15.67
CA PHE A 58 -0.50 -16.62 -16.70
C PHE A 58 0.25 -16.98 -17.99
N ALA A 59 -0.33 -16.70 -19.16
CA ALA A 59 0.39 -16.83 -20.44
C ALA A 59 1.34 -15.63 -20.63
N ASP A 60 2.52 -15.79 -21.25
CA ASP A 60 3.56 -14.76 -21.43
C ASP A 60 3.09 -13.53 -22.26
N THR A 61 1.98 -13.66 -22.97
CA THR A 61 1.33 -12.55 -23.68
C THR A 61 0.39 -11.73 -22.79
N ALA A 62 0.24 -12.09 -21.52
CA ALA A 62 -0.75 -11.55 -20.62
C ALA A 62 -0.60 -10.07 -20.31
N ASP A 63 0.64 -9.60 -20.11
CA ASP A 63 0.91 -8.19 -19.80
C ASP A 63 0.83 -7.28 -21.04
N LYS A 64 0.60 -7.84 -22.25
CA LYS A 64 0.50 -7.10 -23.51
C LYS A 64 -0.92 -6.65 -23.88
N TYR A 65 -1.95 -7.15 -23.19
CA TYR A 65 -3.34 -6.84 -23.53
C TYR A 65 -4.07 -6.18 -22.35
N GLU A 66 -4.27 -4.86 -22.45
CA GLU A 66 -5.20 -4.11 -21.60
C GLU A 66 -6.58 -4.79 -21.61
N GLY A 67 -7.16 -5.05 -20.43
CA GLY A 67 -8.51 -5.59 -20.28
C GLY A 67 -8.63 -7.12 -20.21
N SER A 68 -7.54 -7.85 -20.03
CA SER A 68 -7.59 -9.30 -19.83
C SER A 68 -7.60 -9.71 -18.34
N ASP A 69 -8.16 -10.88 -18.04
CA ASP A 69 -8.28 -11.53 -16.71
C ASP A 69 -6.92 -11.86 -16.00
N LEU A 70 -5.87 -11.13 -16.35
CA LEU A 70 -4.46 -11.42 -16.10
C LEU A 70 -3.82 -10.45 -15.08
N ILE A 71 -4.67 -9.70 -14.40
CA ILE A 71 -4.39 -8.73 -13.34
C ILE A 71 -4.12 -9.47 -12.02
N CYS A 72 -2.96 -9.26 -11.39
CA CYS A 72 -2.74 -9.75 -10.04
C CYS A 72 -3.67 -9.01 -9.07
N SER A 73 -4.70 -9.70 -8.58
CA SER A 73 -5.68 -9.13 -7.63
C SER A 73 -5.12 -8.82 -6.24
N VAL A 74 -3.85 -9.17 -5.98
CA VAL A 74 -3.20 -9.02 -4.67
C VAL A 74 -1.93 -8.18 -4.82
N PRO A 75 -1.91 -6.94 -4.31
CA PRO A 75 -0.68 -6.16 -4.28
C PRO A 75 0.30 -6.78 -3.28
N GLY A 76 1.60 -6.75 -3.61
CA GLY A 76 2.63 -7.15 -2.65
C GLY A 76 2.72 -6.16 -1.49
N PRO A 77 3.29 -6.55 -0.33
CA PRO A 77 3.50 -5.62 0.78
C PRO A 77 4.31 -4.42 0.33
N ILE A 78 3.85 -3.23 0.71
CA ILE A 78 4.63 -2.02 0.50
C ILE A 78 5.81 -1.97 1.49
N THR A 79 6.96 -1.46 1.05
CA THR A 79 8.06 -1.19 1.97
C THR A 79 7.69 -0.02 2.88
N ILE A 80 7.71 -0.23 4.19
CA ILE A 80 7.47 0.82 5.19
C ILE A 80 8.81 1.51 5.49
N ASP A 81 9.19 2.45 4.64
CA ASP A 81 10.36 3.32 4.78
C ASP A 81 10.04 4.77 4.40
N TRP A 82 10.97 5.67 4.69
CA TRP A 82 10.77 7.10 4.44
C TRP A 82 10.70 7.47 2.96
N ASN A 83 11.42 6.79 2.09
CA ASN A 83 11.38 7.08 0.64
C ASN A 83 9.99 6.78 0.09
N THR A 84 9.44 5.64 0.47
CA THR A 84 8.12 5.18 0.07
C THR A 84 7.03 6.06 0.69
N ALA A 85 7.17 6.42 1.97
CA ALA A 85 6.26 7.33 2.66
C ALA A 85 6.20 8.72 2.00
N LYS A 86 7.35 9.32 1.67
CA LYS A 86 7.40 10.63 1.00
C LYS A 86 6.86 10.56 -0.43
N TYR A 87 7.13 9.48 -1.16
CA TYR A 87 6.56 9.26 -2.49
C TYR A 87 5.03 9.31 -2.47
N TRP A 88 4.39 8.59 -1.54
CA TRP A 88 2.93 8.56 -1.43
C TRP A 88 2.33 9.83 -0.84
N GLN A 89 3.02 10.47 0.12
CA GLN A 89 2.65 11.80 0.59
C GLN A 89 2.56 12.79 -0.59
N GLY A 90 3.55 12.78 -1.49
CA GLY A 90 3.59 13.68 -2.65
C GLY A 90 2.48 13.47 -3.67
N LYS A 91 1.71 12.38 -3.58
CA LYS A 91 0.55 12.08 -4.44
C LYS A 91 -0.80 12.44 -3.80
N CYS A 92 -0.80 12.79 -2.51
CA CYS A 92 -2.01 13.14 -1.80
C CYS A 92 -2.34 14.63 -1.97
N ASP A 93 -3.62 14.98 -1.82
CA ASP A 93 -3.94 16.36 -1.52
C ASP A 93 -3.32 16.73 -0.16
N ARG A 94 -2.78 17.95 -0.05
CA ARG A 94 -2.05 18.39 1.12
C ARG A 94 -2.94 18.39 2.36
N ASP A 95 -4.15 18.93 2.25
CA ASP A 95 -5.04 19.15 3.40
C ASP A 95 -5.64 17.82 3.86
N ASP A 96 -5.99 16.94 2.93
CA ASP A 96 -6.43 15.58 3.26
C ASP A 96 -5.35 14.76 3.99
N TRP A 97 -4.10 14.86 3.52
CA TRP A 97 -2.98 14.18 4.15
C TRP A 97 -2.70 14.73 5.56
N PHE A 98 -2.69 16.06 5.73
CA PHE A 98 -2.52 16.67 7.04
C PHE A 98 -3.66 16.31 8.00
N GLY A 99 -4.90 16.27 7.53
CA GLY A 99 -6.04 15.81 8.33
C GLY A 99 -5.89 14.34 8.76
N GLY A 100 -5.31 13.48 7.91
CA GLY A 100 -4.93 12.12 8.30
C GLY A 100 -3.88 12.09 9.42
N MET A 101 -2.83 12.91 9.29
CA MET A 101 -1.77 13.02 10.32
C MET A 101 -2.29 13.57 11.65
N GLU A 102 -3.23 14.51 11.63
CA GLU A 102 -3.90 15.03 12.84
C GLU A 102 -4.64 13.92 13.59
N GLN A 103 -5.41 13.11 12.87
CA GLN A 103 -6.14 11.99 13.49
C GLN A 103 -5.17 10.95 14.07
N ILE A 104 -4.08 10.64 13.36
CA ILE A 104 -3.04 9.74 13.90
C ILE A 104 -2.39 10.32 15.15
N TYR A 105 -2.07 11.62 15.16
CA TYR A 105 -1.50 12.28 16.32
C TYR A 105 -2.42 12.18 17.55
N HIS A 106 -3.73 12.37 17.37
CA HIS A 106 -4.70 12.23 18.45
C HIS A 106 -4.79 10.81 19.01
N GLU A 107 -4.74 9.78 18.16
CA GLU A 107 -4.79 8.39 18.63
C GLU A 107 -3.47 7.96 19.31
N ARG A 108 -2.34 8.58 18.94
CA ARG A 108 -1.02 8.23 19.48
C ARG A 108 -0.58 9.08 20.66
N SER A 109 -1.21 10.22 20.89
CA SER A 109 -0.84 11.17 21.94
C SER A 109 -2.04 11.58 22.77
N ASP A 110 -1.88 11.56 24.09
CA ASP A 110 -2.83 12.19 25.02
C ASP A 110 -2.69 13.73 25.04
N ALA A 111 -2.03 14.32 24.04
CA ALA A 111 -1.46 15.67 24.09
C ALA A 111 -2.21 16.71 23.23
N TYR A 112 -2.00 17.98 23.59
CA TYR A 112 -2.65 19.15 22.97
C TYR A 112 -2.17 19.39 21.52
N LEU A 113 -3.07 19.89 20.65
CA LEU A 113 -2.85 20.12 19.21
C LEU A 113 -1.60 20.97 18.86
N GLY A 114 -1.14 21.84 19.76
CA GLY A 114 0.00 22.72 19.52
C GLY A 114 1.35 22.02 19.29
N LEU A 115 1.48 20.75 19.68
CA LEU A 115 2.69 19.95 19.48
C LEU A 115 2.65 19.11 18.19
N GLN A 116 1.53 19.11 17.47
CA GLN A 116 1.35 18.30 16.26
C GLN A 116 2.43 18.57 15.19
N PRO A 117 2.81 19.84 14.86
CA PRO A 117 3.86 20.06 13.87
C PRO A 117 5.22 19.50 14.31
N TYR A 118 5.56 19.59 15.59
CA TYR A 118 6.79 19.01 16.14
C TYR A 118 6.76 17.48 16.05
N TRP A 119 5.66 16.87 16.46
CA TRP A 119 5.48 15.43 16.35
C TRP A 119 5.62 14.95 14.91
N ILE A 120 4.98 15.63 13.94
CA ILE A 120 5.09 15.28 12.51
C ILE A 120 6.55 15.30 12.02
N MET A 121 7.36 16.26 12.50
CA MET A 121 8.74 16.41 12.05
C MET A 121 9.73 15.47 12.72
N TYR A 122 9.53 15.16 14.01
CA TYR A 122 10.55 14.50 14.82
C TYR A 122 10.17 13.10 15.30
N ASP A 123 8.88 12.82 15.49
CA ASP A 123 8.42 11.60 16.17
C ASP A 123 7.55 10.70 15.28
N ALA A 124 6.87 11.28 14.30
CA ALA A 124 6.07 10.53 13.35
C ALA A 124 6.94 9.54 12.57
N THR A 125 6.39 8.37 12.29
CA THR A 125 7.09 7.30 11.58
C THR A 125 6.71 7.27 10.11
N ALA A 126 7.52 6.59 9.29
CA ALA A 126 7.16 6.28 7.90
C ALA A 126 5.80 5.57 7.79
N SER A 127 5.44 4.76 8.79
CA SER A 127 4.13 4.11 8.83
C SER A 127 2.99 5.12 9.01
N ASP A 128 3.17 6.16 9.82
CA ASP A 128 2.13 7.17 10.05
C ASP A 128 1.86 7.96 8.77
N TYR A 129 2.93 8.35 8.07
CA TYR A 129 2.86 9.00 6.77
C TYR A 129 2.10 8.18 5.73
N LEU A 130 2.36 6.86 5.68
CA LEU A 130 1.68 5.95 4.74
C LEU A 130 0.22 5.72 5.11
N ILE A 131 -0.11 5.63 6.41
CA ILE A 131 -1.50 5.52 6.88
C ILE A 131 -2.27 6.79 6.50
N ALA A 132 -1.71 7.97 6.77
CA ALA A 132 -2.33 9.24 6.38
C ALA A 132 -2.53 9.34 4.87
N ALA A 133 -1.57 8.87 4.06
CA ALA A 133 -1.73 8.80 2.62
C ALA A 133 -2.85 7.85 2.18
N ALA A 134 -2.95 6.67 2.80
CA ALA A 134 -4.01 5.71 2.50
C ALA A 134 -5.40 6.25 2.89
N MET A 135 -5.50 6.98 4.00
CA MET A 135 -6.72 7.65 4.42
C MET A 135 -7.10 8.78 3.46
N ALA A 136 -6.14 9.59 3.01
CA ALA A 136 -6.37 10.67 2.06
C ALA A 136 -6.87 10.14 0.71
N MET A 137 -6.29 9.04 0.21
CA MET A 137 -6.74 8.43 -1.05
C MET A 137 -8.11 7.75 -0.93
N GLY A 138 -8.40 7.09 0.20
CA GLY A 138 -9.71 6.46 0.43
C GLY A 138 -10.88 7.46 0.52
N ARG A 139 -10.61 8.75 0.72
CA ARG A 139 -11.63 9.83 0.70
C ARG A 139 -12.00 10.31 -0.70
N LYS A 140 -11.13 10.09 -1.70
CA LYS A 140 -11.38 10.52 -3.09
C LYS A 140 -12.30 9.58 -3.86
N GLU A 141 -12.51 8.36 -3.35
CA GLU A 141 -13.34 7.31 -3.99
C GLU A 141 -14.77 7.23 -3.42
N GLY A 142 -15.17 8.13 -2.53
CA GLY A 142 -16.51 8.17 -1.92
C GLY A 142 -17.23 9.49 -2.19
#